data_AF-E3ZQ76-F1
#
_entry.id   AF-E3ZQ76-F1
#
_cell.length_a   1.000
_cell.length_b   1.000
_cell.length_c   1.000
_cell.angle_alpha   90.00
_cell.angle_beta   90.00
_cell.angle_gamma   90.00
#
_symmetry.space_group_name_H-M   'P 1'
#
loop_
_entity.id
_entity.type
_entity.pdbx_description
1 polymer ?
#
loop_
_entity_poly.entity_id
_entity_poly.type
_entity_poly.pdbx_seq_one_letter_code
_entity_poly.pdbx_strand_id
1 'polypeptide(L)'
;MDKTTEWQLFLIQMRLEWTQAYNIEVEKEKLSFQVDDNQITYTKFNDLLRRQVNGKGHEPLLTKIKDWQFVKKENQLILKVVFSDSTTYSSRFPLPRTKEQP
;
A
#
# COMPACT_ATOMS: atom_id res chain seq x y z
N MET A 1 8.68 17.07 3.67
CA MET A 1 7.49 17.01 2.81
C MET A 1 6.27 17.17 3.70
N ASP A 2 5.20 17.79 3.22
CA ASP A 2 3.96 17.92 3.99
C ASP A 2 3.18 16.58 3.98
N LYS A 3 2.55 16.22 5.09
CA LYS A 3 1.83 14.94 5.27
C LYS A 3 0.70 14.76 4.24
N THR A 4 -0.03 15.82 3.92
CA THR A 4 -1.08 15.76 2.90
C THR A 4 -0.47 15.51 1.52
N THR A 5 0.70 16.10 1.24
CA THR A 5 1.44 15.83 0.00
C THR A 5 1.94 14.38 -0.06
N GLU A 6 2.56 13.86 1.01
CA GLU A 6 2.98 12.44 1.11
C GLU A 6 1.80 11.50 0.85
N TRP A 7 0.66 11.78 1.47
CA TRP A 7 -0.56 10.99 1.26
C TRP A 7 -1.03 11.00 -0.19
N GLN A 8 -1.07 12.17 -0.86
CA GLN A 8 -1.51 12.23 -2.26
C GLN A 8 -0.54 11.51 -3.20
N LEU A 9 0.77 11.65 -3.01
CA LEU A 9 1.77 10.96 -3.80
C LEU A 9 1.67 9.44 -3.63
N PHE A 10 1.55 8.99 -2.37
CA PHE A 10 1.28 7.58 -2.06
C PHE A 10 0.03 7.07 -2.78
N LEU A 11 -1.08 7.82 -2.74
CA LEU A 11 -2.32 7.41 -3.40
C LEU A 11 -2.20 7.31 -4.91
N ILE A 12 -1.43 8.19 -5.55
CA ILE A 12 -1.17 8.15 -6.99
C ILE A 12 -0.34 6.90 -7.33
N GLN A 13 0.80 6.72 -6.66
CA GLN A 13 1.69 5.59 -6.87
C GLN A 13 0.98 4.26 -6.64
N MET A 14 0.26 4.14 -5.54
CA MET A 14 -0.49 2.94 -5.19
C MET A 14 -1.54 2.61 -6.26
N ARG A 15 -2.28 3.59 -6.79
CA ARG A 15 -3.26 3.33 -7.87
C ARG A 15 -2.61 2.86 -9.17
N LEU A 16 -1.47 3.44 -9.56
CA LEU A 16 -0.75 3.05 -10.78
C LEU A 16 -0.27 1.60 -10.72
N GLU A 17 0.20 1.17 -9.55
CA GLU A 17 0.66 -0.21 -9.32
C GLU A 17 -0.53 -1.16 -9.15
N TRP A 18 -1.51 -0.76 -8.35
CA TRP A 18 -2.66 -1.58 -7.99
C TRP A 18 -3.57 -1.93 -9.18
N THR A 19 -3.67 -1.05 -10.18
CA THR A 19 -4.44 -1.33 -11.40
C THR A 19 -3.87 -2.47 -12.24
N GLN A 20 -2.57 -2.75 -12.08
CA GLN A 20 -1.86 -3.81 -12.80
C GLN A 20 -1.60 -5.03 -11.90
N ALA A 21 -2.02 -4.97 -10.63
CA ALA A 21 -1.68 -5.95 -9.63
C ALA A 21 -2.38 -7.30 -9.85
N TYR A 22 -1.62 -8.37 -9.68
CA TYR A 22 -2.11 -9.75 -9.63
C TYR A 22 -1.39 -10.52 -8.51
N ASN A 23 -1.82 -11.76 -8.22
CA ASN A 23 -1.30 -12.56 -7.12
C ASN A 23 -1.23 -11.79 -5.78
N ILE A 24 -2.37 -11.23 -5.37
CA ILE A 24 -2.47 -10.32 -4.22
C ILE A 24 -2.56 -11.11 -2.91
N GLU A 25 -1.60 -10.83 -2.03
CA GLU A 25 -1.56 -11.29 -0.65
C GLU A 25 -1.77 -10.10 0.30
N VAL A 26 -2.81 -10.17 1.14
CA VAL A 26 -3.14 -9.12 2.11
C VAL A 26 -3.04 -9.70 3.52
N GLU A 27 -2.14 -9.11 4.30
CA GLU A 27 -2.02 -9.30 5.74
C GLU A 27 -2.34 -7.97 6.44
N LYS A 28 -2.53 -7.98 7.76
CA LYS A 28 -2.92 -6.78 8.51
C LYS A 28 -1.95 -5.61 8.30
N GLU A 29 -0.65 -5.85 8.34
CA GLU A 29 0.41 -4.83 8.21
C GLU A 29 1.35 -5.11 7.03
N LYS A 30 0.87 -5.85 6.02
CA LYS A 30 1.66 -6.16 4.84
C LYS A 30 0.76 -6.39 3.65
N LEU A 31 1.10 -5.78 2.52
CA LEU A 31 0.45 -6.01 1.24
C LEU A 31 1.54 -6.41 0.25
N SER A 32 1.36 -7.56 -0.40
CA SER A 32 2.26 -8.03 -1.45
C SER A 32 1.46 -8.36 -2.70
N PHE A 33 1.97 -7.99 -3.86
CA PHE A 33 1.35 -8.28 -5.15
C PHE A 33 2.38 -8.23 -6.26
N GLN A 34 2.05 -8.82 -7.40
CA GLN A 34 2.88 -8.79 -8.61
C GLN A 34 2.41 -7.66 -9.53
N VAL A 35 3.37 -6.93 -10.11
CA VAL A 35 3.17 -5.97 -11.20
C VAL A 35 4.24 -6.27 -12.24
N ASP A 36 3.82 -6.63 -13.45
CA ASP A 36 4.72 -7.24 -14.44
C ASP A 36 5.52 -8.38 -13.77
N ASP A 37 6.85 -8.46 -13.98
CA ASP A 37 7.69 -9.49 -13.36
C ASP A 37 8.22 -9.12 -11.95
N ASN A 38 7.64 -8.11 -11.30
CA ASN A 38 8.13 -7.58 -10.03
C ASN A 38 7.14 -7.80 -8.88
N GLN A 39 7.67 -8.32 -7.78
CA GLN A 39 6.95 -8.35 -6.50
C GLN A 39 7.04 -6.99 -5.82
N ILE A 40 5.90 -6.33 -5.67
CA ILE A 40 5.76 -5.11 -4.88
C ILE A 40 5.29 -5.49 -3.48
N THR A 41 6.00 -4.98 -2.48
CA THR A 41 5.70 -5.25 -1.07
C THR A 41 5.62 -3.94 -0.29
N TYR A 42 4.46 -3.67 0.30
CA TYR A 42 4.25 -2.57 1.24
C TYR A 42 4.25 -3.11 2.67
N THR A 43 5.14 -2.59 3.51
CA THR A 43 5.32 -3.07 4.89
C THR A 43 5.58 -1.94 5.86
N LYS A 44 5.28 -2.21 7.14
CA LYS A 44 5.67 -1.35 8.24
C LYS A 44 7.15 -1.50 8.50
N PHE A 45 7.83 -0.39 8.70
CA PHE A 45 9.18 -0.38 9.24
C PHE A 45 9.32 0.81 10.18
N ASN A 46 9.39 0.53 11.48
CA ASN A 46 9.31 1.56 12.53
C ASN A 46 8.06 2.43 12.39
N ASP A 47 8.23 3.72 12.13
CA ASP A 47 7.20 4.74 11.91
C ASP A 47 6.93 5.01 10.42
N LEU A 48 7.40 4.12 9.54
CA LEU A 48 7.30 4.26 8.08
C LEU A 48 6.39 3.20 7.48
N LEU A 49 5.63 3.62 6.47
CA LEU A 49 5.17 2.73 5.42
C LEU A 49 6.22 2.72 4.33
N ARG A 50 6.83 1.56 4.06
CA ARG A 50 7.84 1.43 3.00
C ARG A 50 7.37 0.53 1.88
N ARG A 51 7.90 0.81 0.70
CA ARG A 51 7.79 -0.01 -0.50
C ARG A 51 9.12 -0.68 -0.81
N GLN A 52 9.03 -1.93 -1.25
CA GLN A 52 10.15 -2.72 -1.74
C GLN A 52 9.75 -3.38 -3.06
N VAL A 53 10.72 -3.50 -3.97
CA VAL A 53 10.57 -4.19 -5.27
C VAL A 53 11.48 -5.39 -5.27
N ASN A 54 10.93 -6.60 -5.41
CA ASN A 54 11.66 -7.86 -5.31
C ASN A 54 12.51 -7.97 -4.02
N GLY A 55 11.96 -7.46 -2.91
CA GLY A 55 12.65 -7.38 -1.62
C GLY A 55 13.81 -6.37 -1.55
N LYS A 56 14.07 -5.62 -2.63
CA LYS A 56 15.13 -4.61 -2.71
C LYS A 56 14.56 -3.20 -2.59
N GLY A 57 15.42 -2.28 -2.18
CA GLY A 57 15.07 -0.89 -1.96
C GLY A 57 14.42 -0.63 -0.60
N HIS A 58 14.37 0.65 -0.25
CA HIS A 58 13.73 1.19 0.95
C HIS A 58 13.09 2.53 0.58
N GLU A 59 12.03 2.49 -0.24
CA GLU A 59 11.32 3.69 -0.62
C GLU A 59 10.27 4.02 0.47
N PRO A 60 10.46 5.07 1.28
CA PRO A 60 9.45 5.49 2.24
C PRO A 60 8.28 6.14 1.50
N LEU A 61 7.09 5.59 1.67
CA LEU A 61 5.85 6.09 1.06
C LEU A 61 5.12 7.08 1.97
N LEU A 62 5.09 6.78 3.28
CA LEU A 62 4.50 7.64 4.31
C LEU A 62 5.39 7.61 5.54
N THR A 63 5.51 8.77 6.20
CA THR A 63 6.31 8.92 7.42
C THR A 63 5.44 9.26 8.63
N LYS A 64 6.02 9.18 9.84
CA LYS A 64 5.36 9.58 11.10
C LYS A 64 4.05 8.84 11.34
N ILE A 65 4.06 7.53 11.08
CA ILE A 65 2.91 6.64 11.28
C ILE A 65 2.97 6.08 12.69
N LYS A 66 1.87 6.19 13.42
CA LYS A 66 1.67 5.51 14.71
C LYS A 66 1.15 4.10 14.50
N ASP A 67 0.13 3.96 13.67
CA ASP A 67 -0.49 2.68 13.37
C ASP A 67 -1.08 2.65 11.97
N TRP A 68 -1.25 1.46 11.40
CA TRP A 68 -1.87 1.29 10.11
C TRP A 68 -2.37 -0.14 9.93
N GLN A 69 -3.31 -0.32 9.01
CA GLN A 69 -3.77 -1.66 8.66
C GLN A 69 -4.39 -1.71 7.28
N PHE A 70 -4.17 -2.84 6.61
CA PHE A 70 -4.95 -3.27 5.48
C PHE A 70 -6.11 -4.14 5.93
N VAL A 71 -7.25 -3.95 5.27
CA VAL A 71 -8.43 -4.79 5.41
C VAL A 71 -8.91 -5.14 4.01
N LYS A 72 -8.79 -6.41 3.63
CA LYS A 72 -9.40 -6.94 2.40
C LYS A 72 -10.88 -7.22 2.67
N LYS A 73 -11.75 -6.67 1.84
CA LYS A 73 -13.18 -7.03 1.72
C LYS A 73 -13.43 -7.61 0.34
N GLU A 74 -14.62 -8.18 0.13
CA GLU A 74 -15.01 -8.91 -1.09
C GLU A 74 -14.59 -8.22 -2.40
N ASN A 75 -14.76 -6.90 -2.51
CA ASN A 75 -14.47 -6.15 -3.75
C ASN A 75 -13.47 -5.00 -3.58
N GLN A 76 -12.87 -4.84 -2.39
CA GLN A 76 -11.98 -3.70 -2.14
C GLN A 76 -10.93 -4.00 -1.08
N LEU A 77 -9.76 -3.39 -1.26
CA LEU A 77 -8.76 -3.20 -0.23
C LEU A 77 -9.02 -1.86 0.47
N ILE A 78 -9.01 -1.87 1.80
CA ILE A 78 -9.12 -0.66 2.62
C ILE A 78 -7.80 -0.48 3.35
N LEU A 79 -7.19 0.69 3.20
CA LEU A 79 -6.06 1.12 4.01
C LEU A 79 -6.53 2.14 5.04
N LYS A 80 -6.14 1.95 6.29
CA LYS A 80 -6.29 2.94 7.37
C LYS A 80 -4.91 3.26 7.93
N VAL A 81 -4.60 4.54 8.10
CA VAL A 81 -3.33 5.03 8.65
C VAL A 81 -3.64 6.05 9.75
N VAL A 82 -3.04 5.85 10.91
CA VAL A 82 -3.05 6.76 12.05
C VAL A 82 -1.66 7.36 12.16
N PHE A 83 -1.54 8.68 12.01
CA PHE A 83 -0.28 9.40 12.12
C PHE A 83 0.07 9.69 13.59
N SER A 84 1.32 10.07 13.86
CA SER A 84 1.82 10.39 15.20
C SER A 84 1.08 11.56 15.86
N ASP A 85 0.50 12.47 15.07
CA ASP A 85 -0.35 13.57 15.52
C ASP A 85 -1.81 13.16 15.77
N SER A 86 -2.11 11.84 15.77
CA SER A 86 -3.44 11.25 15.91
C SER A 86 -4.42 11.53 14.78
N THR A 87 -4.00 12.21 13.71
CA THR A 87 -4.83 12.30 12.51
C THR A 87 -4.92 10.94 11.83
N THR A 88 -6.09 10.66 11.24
CA THR A 88 -6.35 9.38 10.59
C THR A 88 -6.75 9.60 9.15
N TYR A 89 -6.05 8.96 8.22
CA TYR A 89 -6.43 8.89 6.81
C TYR A 89 -6.88 7.49 6.46
N SER A 90 -7.81 7.41 5.50
CA SER A 90 -8.25 6.13 4.95
C SER A 90 -8.48 6.24 3.45
N SER A 91 -8.18 5.15 2.75
CA SER A 91 -8.44 5.03 1.31
C SER A 91 -8.99 3.66 0.99
N ARG A 92 -9.74 3.59 -0.10
CA ARG A 92 -10.34 2.37 -0.62
C ARG A 92 -9.88 2.18 -2.04
N PHE A 93 -9.52 0.95 -2.37
CA PHE A 93 -9.03 0.57 -3.68
C PHE A 93 -9.84 -0.65 -4.13
N PRO A 94 -10.62 -0.54 -5.22
CA PRO A 94 -11.31 -1.71 -5.78
C PRO A 94 -10.30 -2.81 -6.07
N LEU A 95 -10.58 -4.07 -5.72
CA LEU A 95 -9.66 -5.16 -6.08
C LEU A 95 -9.50 -5.16 -7.62
N PRO A 96 -8.27 -5.25 -8.15
CA PRO A 96 -8.07 -5.34 -9.58
C PRO A 96 -8.75 -6.60 -10.09
N ARG A 97 -9.28 -6.53 -11.30
CA ARG A 97 -9.81 -7.71 -11.97
C ARG A 97 -8.62 -8.63 -12.18
N THR A 98 -8.61 -9.78 -11.51
CA THR A 98 -7.60 -10.81 -11.74
C THR A 98 -7.58 -11.06 -13.24
N LYS A 99 -6.48 -10.72 -13.91
CA LYS A 99 -6.25 -11.27 -15.25
C LYS A 99 -6.08 -12.77 -15.00
N GLU A 100 -7.06 -13.56 -15.42
CA GLU A 100 -6.86 -15.00 -15.56
C GLU A 100 -5.58 -15.15 -16.38
N GLN A 101 -4.61 -15.84 -15.79
CA GLN A 101 -3.33 -16.12 -16.41
C GLN A 101 -3.63 -16.87 -17.72
N PRO A 102 -3.10 -16.44 -18.88
CA PRO A 102 -3.31 -17.13 -20.15
C PRO A 102 -2.77 -18.56 -20.12
#